data_AF-A0A8D8HY25-F1
#
_entry.id   AF-A0A8D8HY25-F1
#
_cell.length_a   1.000
_cell.length_b   1.000
_cell.length_c   1.000
_cell.angle_alpha   90.00
_cell.angle_beta   90.00
_cell.angle_gamma   90.00
#
_symmetry.space_group_name_H-M   'P 1'
#
loop_
_entity.id
_entity.type
_entity.pdbx_description
1 polymer ?
#
loop_
_entity_poly.entity_id
_entity_poly.type
_entity_poly.pdbx_seq_one_letter_code
_entity_poly.pdbx_strand_id
1 'polypeptide(L)'
;MLKTAHFGRTIAGCKNVLQQVGGRRPFGTNPKTKLRRVLVVSKLTRLEFEKNRDQSATSLSDAKLEQKIRDRGSDYDAMKYYHHLHKDVEEDVIRCFREQGIEVRVVNRLTINKELLRWADVLVPVGGDGTFLLAAGRASPFMLDEPRKIPVVGFNSDPRRSEGRLMLPKHYSANVGEAVKRILAGDFSWMHRSRIRITLVGAATTER
;
A
#
# COMPACT_ATOMS: atom_id res chain seq x y z
N MET A 1 26.22 32.64 -16.41
CA MET A 1 26.73 32.20 -17.71
C MET A 1 25.53 31.97 -18.62
N LEU A 2 25.34 32.82 -19.62
CA LEU A 2 24.18 32.88 -20.51
C LEU A 2 24.14 31.70 -21.49
N LYS A 3 22.92 31.34 -21.95
CA LYS A 3 22.60 31.23 -23.39
C LYS A 3 21.09 31.29 -23.62
N THR A 4 20.66 32.41 -24.18
CA THR A 4 19.39 32.65 -24.87
C THR A 4 19.44 32.08 -26.28
N ALA A 5 18.33 31.52 -26.76
CA ALA A 5 18.10 31.29 -28.18
C ALA A 5 16.68 31.77 -28.52
N HIS A 6 16.62 32.81 -29.36
CA HIS A 6 15.40 33.28 -30.01
C HIS A 6 15.11 32.41 -31.23
N PHE A 7 13.86 31.97 -31.36
CA PHE A 7 13.26 31.74 -32.67
C PHE A 7 11.79 32.16 -32.61
N GLY A 8 11.45 33.19 -33.38
CA GLY A 8 10.08 33.62 -33.59
C GLY A 8 9.50 32.97 -34.84
N ARG A 9 8.23 32.55 -34.76
CA ARG A 9 7.25 32.68 -35.84
C ARG A 9 5.84 32.51 -35.26
N THR A 10 5.06 33.57 -35.42
CA THR A 10 3.64 33.68 -35.07
C THR A 10 2.82 32.85 -36.04
N ILE A 11 2.00 31.93 -35.53
CA ILE A 11 0.77 31.48 -36.20
C ILE A 11 -0.37 31.72 -35.23
N ALA A 12 -1.29 32.59 -35.66
CA ALA A 12 -2.52 32.91 -34.98
C ALA A 12 -3.54 31.78 -35.18
N GLY A 13 -4.29 31.46 -34.14
CA GLY A 13 -5.52 30.67 -34.25
C GLY A 13 -5.56 29.43 -33.36
N CYS A 14 -6.09 29.62 -32.16
CA CYS A 14 -6.86 28.68 -31.32
C CYS A 14 -6.64 29.06 -29.85
N LYS A 15 -7.37 30.10 -29.42
CA LYS A 15 -7.51 30.42 -27.99
C LYS A 15 -8.44 29.37 -27.37
N ASN A 16 -8.12 28.98 -26.13
CA ASN A 16 -8.95 28.26 -25.15
C ASN A 16 -9.07 26.73 -25.26
N VAL A 17 -7.99 25.99 -24.95
CA VAL A 17 -8.10 24.67 -24.29
C VAL A 17 -6.94 24.47 -23.31
N LEU A 18 -6.74 25.41 -22.39
CA LEU A 18 -5.80 25.24 -21.26
C LEU A 18 -6.42 25.84 -20.00
N GLN A 19 -7.58 25.30 -19.61
CA GLN A 19 -8.17 25.64 -18.32
C GLN A 19 -8.85 24.45 -17.66
N GLN A 20 -8.28 23.24 -17.69
CA GLN A 20 -8.71 22.14 -16.81
C GLN A 20 -7.59 21.12 -16.50
N VAL A 21 -6.44 21.56 -15.99
CA VAL A 21 -5.51 20.63 -15.31
C VAL A 21 -4.87 21.35 -14.12
N GLY A 22 -5.65 21.55 -13.06
CA GLY A 22 -5.18 22.28 -11.89
C GLY A 22 -5.96 22.02 -10.61
N GLY A 23 -6.74 20.94 -10.55
CA GLY A 23 -7.43 20.53 -9.33
C GLY A 23 -6.46 19.86 -8.36
N ARG A 24 -5.56 20.63 -7.72
CA ARG A 24 -4.94 20.20 -6.47
C ARG A 24 -6.09 20.00 -5.47
N ARG A 25 -6.41 18.75 -5.13
CA ARG A 25 -7.17 18.47 -3.92
C ARG A 25 -6.16 18.34 -2.78
N PRO A 26 -5.93 19.38 -1.97
CA PRO A 26 -5.32 19.17 -0.68
C PRO A 26 -6.28 18.27 0.11
N PHE A 27 -5.76 17.17 0.64
CA PHE A 27 -6.35 16.66 1.87
C PHE A 27 -6.15 17.75 2.92
N GLY A 28 -7.22 18.20 3.57
CA GLY A 28 -7.09 19.01 4.78
C GLY A 28 -7.17 20.55 4.68
N THR A 29 -7.82 21.15 3.68
CA THR A 29 -8.24 22.58 3.80
C THR A 29 -9.75 22.80 3.78
N ASN A 30 -10.53 21.74 3.62
CA ASN A 30 -11.99 21.81 3.62
C ASN A 30 -12.53 20.90 4.74
N PRO A 31 -13.30 21.40 5.73
CA PRO A 31 -13.77 20.64 6.90
C PRO A 31 -14.64 19.39 6.60
N LYS A 32 -14.87 19.04 5.33
CA LYS A 32 -15.75 17.94 4.89
C LYS A 32 -15.07 16.58 4.64
N THR A 33 -13.74 16.42 4.76
CA THR A 33 -13.11 15.09 4.63
C THR A 33 -12.06 14.85 5.71
N LYS A 34 -12.51 14.75 6.97
CA LYS A 34 -11.69 14.22 8.06
C LYS A 34 -11.42 12.74 7.80
N LEU A 35 -10.17 12.30 7.89
CA LEU A 35 -9.84 10.87 7.86
C LEU A 35 -10.58 10.17 9.00
N ARG A 36 -11.34 9.10 8.70
CA ARG A 36 -12.11 8.36 9.71
C ARG A 36 -11.84 6.86 9.66
N ARG A 37 -11.51 6.33 8.48
CA ARG A 37 -11.41 4.88 8.24
C ARG A 37 -10.10 4.52 7.54
N VAL A 38 -9.29 3.71 8.21
CA VAL A 38 -8.02 3.19 7.70
C VAL A 38 -8.16 1.70 7.46
N LEU A 39 -7.80 1.26 6.25
CA LEU A 39 -7.64 -0.15 5.95
C LEU A 39 -6.16 -0.52 5.95
N VAL A 40 -5.72 -1.19 7.01
CA VAL A 40 -4.36 -1.72 7.12
C VAL A 40 -4.24 -2.97 6.25
N VAL A 41 -3.24 -2.98 5.36
CA VAL A 41 -2.89 -4.16 4.56
C VAL A 41 -1.65 -4.81 5.16
N SER A 42 -1.90 -5.85 5.94
CA SER A 42 -0.90 -6.67 6.62
C SER A 42 -0.05 -7.45 5.63
N LYS A 43 1.25 -7.49 5.89
CA LYS A 43 2.18 -8.42 5.24
C LYS A 43 1.80 -9.85 5.61
N LEU A 44 1.55 -10.69 4.59
CA LEU A 44 1.57 -12.14 4.79
C LEU A 44 3.03 -12.59 5.00
N THR A 45 3.38 -12.89 6.25
CA THR A 45 4.71 -13.38 6.62
C THR A 45 4.93 -14.80 6.10
N ARG A 46 6.20 -15.23 6.02
CA ARG A 46 6.49 -16.60 5.58
C ARG A 46 5.87 -17.63 6.53
N LEU A 47 5.93 -17.38 7.83
CA LEU A 47 5.33 -18.26 8.83
C LEU A 47 3.80 -18.39 8.64
N GLU A 48 3.09 -17.27 8.44
CA GLU A 48 1.65 -17.31 8.15
C GLU A 48 1.33 -18.01 6.83
N PHE A 49 2.17 -17.85 5.80
CA PHE A 49 2.01 -18.56 4.54
C PHE A 49 2.12 -20.08 4.72
N GLU A 50 3.12 -20.55 5.47
CA GLU A 50 3.27 -21.98 5.78
C GLU A 50 2.09 -22.50 6.61
N LYS A 51 1.65 -21.73 7.62
CA LYS A 51 0.44 -22.04 8.39
C LYS A 51 -0.78 -22.22 7.49
N ASN A 52 -1.04 -21.26 6.60
CA ASN A 52 -2.21 -21.30 5.71
C ASN A 52 -2.14 -22.46 4.70
N ARG A 53 -0.94 -22.79 4.20
CA ARG A 53 -0.76 -23.91 3.27
C ARG A 53 -1.03 -25.26 3.92
N ASP A 54 -0.62 -25.41 5.18
CA ASP A 54 -0.74 -26.68 5.90
C ASP A 54 -2.09 -26.82 6.63
N GLN A 55 -2.74 -25.72 7.04
CA GLN A 55 -4.09 -25.73 7.62
C GLN A 55 -5.16 -26.20 6.63
N SER A 56 -4.97 -25.97 5.32
CA SER A 56 -5.85 -26.56 4.30
C SER A 56 -5.69 -28.09 4.16
N ALA A 57 -4.67 -28.69 4.80
CA ALA A 57 -4.39 -30.12 4.71
C ALA A 57 -4.71 -30.89 6.02
N THR A 58 -4.56 -30.30 7.21
CA THR A 58 -4.98 -30.84 8.53
C THR A 58 -4.71 -29.75 9.58
N SER A 59 -5.51 -29.64 10.64
CA SER A 59 -5.22 -28.82 11.83
C SER A 59 -3.93 -29.30 12.53
N LEU A 60 -2.76 -28.96 12.00
CA LEU A 60 -1.48 -29.30 12.60
C LEU A 60 -1.29 -28.48 13.88
N SER A 61 -0.89 -29.15 14.96
CA SER A 61 -0.29 -28.47 16.11
C SER A 61 0.95 -27.67 15.64
N ASP A 62 1.21 -26.51 16.26
CA ASP A 62 2.35 -25.65 15.94
C ASP A 62 3.68 -26.41 15.93
N ALA A 63 3.85 -27.42 16.80
CA ALA A 63 5.04 -28.27 16.86
C ALA A 63 5.24 -29.13 15.59
N LYS A 64 4.15 -29.64 14.98
CA LYS A 64 4.24 -30.41 13.74
C LYS A 64 4.60 -29.54 12.55
N LEU A 65 4.10 -28.30 12.53
CA LEU A 65 4.45 -27.34 11.49
C LEU A 65 5.93 -26.95 11.59
N GLU A 66 6.42 -26.70 12.80
CA GLU A 66 7.84 -26.44 13.04
C GLU A 66 8.70 -27.58 12.50
N GLN A 67 8.40 -28.83 12.87
CA GLN A 67 9.16 -29.99 12.38
C GLN A 67 9.16 -30.05 10.86
N LYS A 68 8.00 -29.93 10.19
CA LYS A 68 7.91 -29.91 8.73
C LYS A 68 8.75 -28.80 8.07
N ILE A 69 8.79 -27.62 8.70
CA ILE A 69 9.58 -26.50 8.20
C ILE A 69 11.08 -26.82 8.29
N ARG A 70 11.51 -27.40 9.43
CA ARG A 70 12.89 -27.81 9.67
C ARG A 70 13.32 -28.97 8.76
N ASP A 71 12.45 -29.96 8.55
CA ASP A 71 12.70 -31.11 7.65
C ASP A 71 12.95 -30.68 6.20
N ARG A 72 12.38 -29.53 5.78
CA ARG A 72 12.63 -28.92 4.46
C ARG A 72 13.90 -28.05 4.43
N GLY A 73 14.70 -28.07 5.48
CA GLY A 73 15.95 -27.28 5.59
C GLY A 73 15.73 -25.78 5.80
N SER A 74 14.54 -25.36 6.24
CA SER A 74 14.25 -23.94 6.48
C SER A 74 14.39 -23.57 7.95
N ASP A 75 14.91 -22.38 8.22
CA ASP A 75 15.09 -21.85 9.58
C ASP A 75 13.77 -21.34 10.16
N TYR A 76 13.14 -22.17 11.01
CA TYR A 76 11.89 -21.83 11.70
C TYR A 76 12.06 -20.67 12.70
N ASP A 77 13.18 -20.61 13.41
CA ASP A 77 13.42 -19.61 14.44
C ASP A 77 13.55 -18.22 13.82
N ALA A 78 14.30 -18.12 12.72
CA ALA A 78 14.35 -16.89 11.93
C ALA A 78 12.96 -16.52 11.40
N MET A 79 12.18 -17.48 10.88
CA MET A 79 10.82 -17.20 10.40
C MET A 79 9.91 -16.67 11.49
N LYS A 80 9.99 -17.22 12.70
CA LYS A 80 9.23 -16.78 13.87
C LYS A 80 9.66 -15.40 14.34
N TYR A 81 10.97 -15.15 14.39
CA TYR A 81 11.51 -13.83 14.72
C TYR A 81 11.02 -12.75 13.75
N TYR A 82 11.15 -12.97 12.44
CA TYR A 82 10.67 -12.00 11.44
C TYR A 82 9.15 -11.87 11.43
N HIS A 83 8.42 -12.93 11.79
CA HIS A 83 6.97 -12.84 11.96
C HIS A 83 6.60 -11.84 13.05
N HIS A 84 7.14 -11.98 14.26
CA HIS A 84 6.86 -11.06 15.36
C HIS A 84 7.33 -9.64 15.03
N LEU A 85 8.56 -9.47 14.51
CA LEU A 85 9.08 -8.16 14.12
C LEU A 85 8.12 -7.41 13.18
N HIS A 86 7.53 -8.10 12.21
CA HIS A 86 6.58 -7.47 11.30
C HIS A 86 5.24 -7.15 11.96
N LYS A 87 4.78 -8.00 12.90
CA LYS A 87 3.51 -7.83 13.60
C LYS A 87 3.57 -6.76 14.69
N ASP A 88 4.69 -6.60 15.37
CA ASP A 88 4.89 -5.54 16.37
C ASP A 88 4.69 -4.15 15.71
N VAL A 89 5.31 -3.92 14.55
CA VAL A 89 5.14 -2.64 13.81
C VAL A 89 3.70 -2.47 13.31
N GLU A 90 3.03 -3.55 12.90
CA GLU A 90 1.62 -3.51 12.50
C GLU A 90 0.71 -3.14 13.66
N GLU A 91 0.91 -3.75 14.82
CA GLU A 91 0.18 -3.46 16.05
C GLU A 91 0.38 -2.00 16.48
N ASP A 92 1.60 -1.49 16.39
CA ASP A 92 1.92 -0.08 16.64
C ASP A 92 1.16 0.86 15.70
N VAL A 93 1.14 0.57 14.39
CA VAL A 93 0.39 1.35 13.40
C VAL A 93 -1.10 1.35 13.72
N ILE A 94 -1.67 0.18 14.01
CA ILE A 94 -3.09 0.04 14.34
C ILE A 94 -3.42 0.82 15.61
N ARG A 95 -2.61 0.67 16.66
CA ARG A 95 -2.77 1.36 17.94
C ARG A 95 -2.74 2.87 17.75
N CYS A 96 -1.71 3.41 17.10
CA CYS A 96 -1.56 4.84 16.91
C CYS A 96 -2.72 5.47 16.13
N PHE A 97 -3.29 4.79 15.12
CA PHE A 97 -4.50 5.27 14.45
C PHE A 97 -5.73 5.22 15.37
N ARG A 98 -5.94 4.12 16.09
CA ARG A 98 -7.09 3.94 16.99
C ARG A 98 -7.11 4.96 18.13
N GLU A 99 -5.95 5.26 18.71
CA GLU A 99 -5.79 6.29 19.76
C GLU A 99 -6.19 7.69 19.27
N GLN A 100 -6.18 7.93 17.96
CA GLN A 100 -6.63 9.18 17.34
C GLN A 100 -8.12 9.13 16.94
N GLY A 101 -8.86 8.11 17.38
CA GLY A 101 -10.29 7.94 17.09
C GLY A 101 -10.58 7.48 15.66
N ILE A 102 -9.60 6.88 14.98
CA ILE A 102 -9.75 6.35 13.61
C ILE A 102 -10.23 4.90 13.67
N GLU A 103 -11.26 4.57 12.90
CA GLU A 103 -11.70 3.18 12.72
C GLU A 103 -10.67 2.44 11.86
N VAL A 104 -10.15 1.32 12.37
CA VAL A 104 -9.10 0.54 11.71
C VAL A 104 -9.59 -0.88 11.45
N ARG A 105 -9.54 -1.30 10.19
CA ARG A 105 -9.72 -2.70 9.77
C ARG A 105 -8.40 -3.22 9.21
N VAL A 106 -8.10 -4.49 9.49
CA VAL A 106 -6.87 -5.15 9.04
C VAL A 106 -7.24 -6.25 8.06
N VAL A 107 -6.56 -6.27 6.92
CA VAL A 107 -6.69 -7.31 5.89
C VAL A 107 -5.32 -7.78 5.46
N ASN A 108 -5.26 -8.91 4.79
CA ASN A 108 -4.05 -9.37 4.11
C ASN A 108 -4.37 -9.69 2.64
N ARG A 109 -3.41 -10.25 1.91
CA ARG A 109 -3.57 -10.59 0.49
C ARG A 109 -4.75 -11.52 0.19
N LEU A 110 -5.15 -12.35 1.16
CA LEU A 110 -6.22 -13.35 1.06
C LEU A 110 -7.59 -12.75 1.39
N THR A 111 -7.64 -11.78 2.30
CA THR A 111 -8.91 -11.24 2.81
C THR A 111 -9.31 -9.88 2.23
N ILE A 112 -8.40 -9.18 1.57
CA ILE A 112 -8.69 -7.88 0.94
C ILE A 112 -9.69 -8.03 -0.22
N ASN A 113 -10.79 -7.27 -0.16
CA ASN A 113 -11.88 -7.32 -1.14
C ASN A 113 -12.40 -5.91 -1.50
N LYS A 114 -13.25 -5.81 -2.54
CA LYS A 114 -13.77 -4.53 -3.05
C LYS A 114 -14.61 -3.76 -2.01
N GLU A 115 -15.34 -4.45 -1.15
CA GLU A 115 -16.18 -3.81 -0.13
C GLU A 115 -15.33 -3.06 0.90
N LEU A 116 -14.30 -3.72 1.44
CA LEU A 116 -13.38 -3.11 2.40
C LEU A 116 -12.60 -1.95 1.78
N LEU A 117 -12.24 -2.06 0.50
CA LEU A 117 -11.61 -0.97 -0.26
C LEU A 117 -12.56 0.24 -0.38
N ARG A 118 -13.85 0.03 -0.66
CA ARG A 118 -14.84 1.13 -0.71
C ARG A 118 -15.08 1.76 0.66
N TRP A 119 -15.05 0.97 1.73
CA TRP A 119 -15.18 1.46 3.11
C TRP A 119 -14.01 2.37 3.52
N ALA A 120 -12.80 2.13 3.03
CA ALA A 120 -11.59 2.83 3.47
C ALA A 120 -11.46 4.25 2.91
N ASP A 121 -11.01 5.19 3.74
CA ASP A 121 -10.60 6.53 3.28
C ASP A 121 -9.14 6.51 2.79
N VAL A 122 -8.29 5.67 3.40
CA VAL A 122 -6.88 5.45 3.04
C VAL A 122 -6.51 3.98 3.24
N LEU A 123 -5.61 3.46 2.38
CA LEU A 123 -4.94 2.19 2.62
C LEU A 123 -3.61 2.41 3.32
N VAL A 124 -3.31 1.56 4.29
CA VAL A 124 -2.05 1.59 5.04
C VAL A 124 -1.35 0.23 4.96
N PRO A 125 -0.54 -0.02 3.91
CA PRO A 125 0.27 -1.23 3.84
C PRO A 125 1.33 -1.23 4.94
N VAL A 126 1.41 -2.29 5.73
CA VAL A 126 2.48 -2.50 6.71
C VAL A 126 3.31 -3.70 6.26
N GLY A 127 4.56 -3.46 5.87
CA GLY A 127 5.33 -4.45 5.13
C GLY A 127 6.58 -3.87 4.46
N GLY A 128 6.80 -4.24 3.20
CA GLY A 128 7.76 -3.57 2.31
C GLY A 128 7.10 -3.22 0.98
N ASP A 129 7.90 -2.93 -0.04
CA ASP A 129 7.41 -2.48 -1.36
C ASP A 129 6.43 -3.49 -2.00
N GLY A 130 6.63 -4.80 -1.79
CA GLY A 130 5.69 -5.82 -2.28
C GLY A 130 4.28 -5.71 -1.68
N THR A 131 4.19 -5.40 -0.38
CA THR A 131 2.90 -5.17 0.30
C THR A 131 2.25 -3.88 -0.21
N PHE A 132 3.06 -2.84 -0.44
CA PHE A 132 2.59 -1.59 -1.04
C PHE A 132 2.02 -1.82 -2.44
N LEU A 133 2.75 -2.51 -3.32
CA LEU A 133 2.33 -2.78 -4.68
C LEU A 133 1.07 -3.64 -4.74
N LEU A 134 0.94 -4.64 -3.87
CA LEU A 134 -0.28 -5.43 -3.72
C LEU A 134 -1.48 -4.53 -3.39
N ALA A 135 -1.37 -3.71 -2.34
CA ALA A 135 -2.44 -2.82 -1.91
C ALA A 135 -2.81 -1.80 -3.00
N ALA A 136 -1.80 -1.16 -3.58
CA ALA A 136 -1.94 -0.19 -4.65
C ALA A 136 -2.59 -0.80 -5.91
N GLY A 137 -2.23 -2.03 -6.25
CA GLY A 137 -2.81 -2.79 -7.36
C GLY A 137 -4.29 -3.10 -7.13
N ARG A 138 -4.65 -3.61 -5.94
CA ARG A 138 -6.05 -3.90 -5.57
C ARG A 138 -6.92 -2.65 -5.51
N ALA A 139 -6.36 -1.53 -5.06
CA ALA A 139 -7.03 -0.23 -5.01
C ALA A 139 -7.02 0.55 -6.34
N SER A 140 -6.56 -0.06 -7.44
CA SER A 140 -6.56 0.59 -8.75
C SER A 140 -7.99 0.93 -9.17
N PRO A 141 -8.26 2.15 -9.70
CA PRO A 141 -9.57 2.49 -10.25
C PRO A 141 -10.07 1.48 -11.29
N PHE A 142 -9.16 0.91 -12.09
CA PHE A 142 -9.47 -0.15 -13.06
C PHE A 142 -9.89 -1.48 -12.43
N MET A 143 -9.40 -1.78 -11.21
CA MET A 143 -9.78 -2.99 -10.49
C MET A 143 -11.07 -2.79 -9.69
N LEU A 144 -11.34 -1.55 -9.28
CA LEU A 144 -12.49 -1.20 -8.46
C LEU A 144 -13.73 -0.84 -9.27
N ASP A 145 -13.59 -0.54 -10.56
CA ASP A 145 -14.66 -0.01 -11.41
C ASP A 145 -15.25 1.30 -10.84
N GLU A 146 -14.40 2.09 -10.16
CA GLU A 146 -14.79 3.28 -9.41
C GLU A 146 -13.89 4.47 -9.79
N PRO A 147 -14.45 5.69 -9.95
CA PRO A 147 -13.66 6.89 -10.26
C PRO A 147 -12.83 7.37 -9.06
N ARG A 148 -13.18 6.95 -7.84
CA ARG A 148 -12.50 7.37 -6.60
C ARG A 148 -11.11 6.73 -6.51
N LYS A 149 -10.07 7.57 -6.46
CA LYS A 149 -8.71 7.13 -6.10
C LYS A 149 -8.58 7.03 -4.59
N ILE A 150 -8.15 5.88 -4.10
CA ILE A 150 -7.86 5.68 -2.68
C ILE A 150 -6.36 5.95 -2.46
N PRO A 151 -5.97 6.87 -1.58
CA PRO A 151 -4.57 7.09 -1.24
C PRO A 151 -3.97 5.86 -0.54
N VAL A 152 -2.66 5.70 -0.67
CA VAL A 152 -1.89 4.60 -0.07
C VAL A 152 -0.70 5.19 0.69
N VAL A 153 -0.53 4.80 1.95
CA VAL A 153 0.56 5.26 2.82
C VAL A 153 1.23 4.04 3.47
N GLY A 154 2.44 3.69 3.03
CA GLY A 154 3.11 2.48 3.48
C GLY A 154 3.99 2.68 4.71
N PHE A 155 3.88 1.82 5.72
CA PHE A 155 4.84 1.73 6.84
C PHE A 155 5.79 0.56 6.64
N ASN A 156 7.09 0.84 6.62
CA ASN A 156 8.09 -0.21 6.47
C ASN A 156 8.24 -0.98 7.77
N SER A 157 7.84 -2.25 7.77
CA SER A 157 7.90 -3.13 8.94
C SER A 157 9.30 -3.70 9.23
N ASP A 158 10.26 -3.60 8.31
CA ASP A 158 11.64 -4.04 8.53
C ASP A 158 12.63 -3.13 7.76
N PRO A 159 12.84 -1.89 8.25
CA PRO A 159 13.69 -0.90 7.59
C PRO A 159 15.18 -1.26 7.62
N ARG A 160 15.59 -2.27 8.39
CA ARG A 160 16.98 -2.76 8.44
C ARG A 160 17.28 -3.66 7.25
N ARG A 161 16.29 -4.45 6.81
CA ARG A 161 16.45 -5.41 5.71
C ARG A 161 16.09 -4.83 4.34
N SER A 162 15.24 -3.81 4.30
CA SER A 162 14.80 -3.19 3.04
C SER A 162 14.64 -1.68 3.20
N GLU A 163 15.12 -0.90 2.23
CA GLU A 163 14.90 0.55 2.19
C GLU A 163 13.40 0.89 2.16
N GLY A 164 12.62 0.16 1.36
CA GLY A 164 11.21 0.45 1.10
C GLY A 164 11.00 1.75 0.35
N ARG A 165 11.30 1.80 -0.96
CA ARG A 165 11.28 3.05 -1.76
C ARG A 165 9.88 3.58 -2.03
N LEU A 166 8.86 2.76 -1.80
CA LEU A 166 7.45 3.14 -1.86
C LEU A 166 6.87 3.43 -0.47
N MET A 167 7.60 3.05 0.58
CA MET A 167 7.19 3.21 1.97
C MET A 167 7.56 4.61 2.49
N LEU A 168 6.99 4.97 3.63
CA LEU A 168 7.41 6.16 4.37
C LEU A 168 8.90 6.06 4.74
N PRO A 169 9.58 7.21 4.89
CA PRO A 169 10.96 7.26 5.37
C PRO A 169 11.19 6.40 6.62
N LYS A 170 12.33 5.70 6.66
CA LYS A 170 12.67 4.70 7.70
C LYS A 170 12.49 5.15 9.15
N HIS A 171 12.63 6.45 9.43
CA HIS A 171 12.49 6.98 10.79
C HIS A 171 11.04 6.92 11.30
N TYR A 172 10.03 6.84 10.41
CA TYR A 172 8.64 6.65 10.79
C TYR A 172 8.29 5.21 11.17
N SER A 173 9.13 4.24 10.79
CA SER A 173 9.00 2.87 11.30
C SER A 173 9.33 2.77 12.79
N ALA A 174 10.25 3.62 13.28
CA ALA A 174 10.59 3.72 14.69
C ALA A 174 9.70 4.73 15.45
N ASN A 175 9.06 5.66 14.73
CA ASN A 175 8.25 6.74 15.28
C ASN A 175 6.86 6.76 14.62
N VAL A 176 6.13 5.66 14.74
CA VAL A 176 4.82 5.47 14.09
C VAL A 176 3.82 6.56 14.51
N GLY A 177 3.77 6.88 15.80
CA GLY A 177 2.87 7.91 16.33
C GLY A 177 3.09 9.29 15.70
N GLU A 178 4.34 9.66 15.42
CA GLU A 178 4.65 10.92 14.74
C GLU A 178 4.15 10.91 13.29
N ALA A 179 4.39 9.82 12.56
CA ALA A 179 3.84 9.67 11.21
C ALA A 179 2.31 9.80 11.20
N VAL A 180 1.62 9.14 12.12
CA VAL A 180 0.16 9.20 12.23
C VAL A 180 -0.32 10.63 12.52
N LYS A 181 0.33 11.35 13.44
CA LYS A 181 0.00 12.75 13.74
C LYS A 181 0.15 13.63 12.50
N ARG A 182 1.26 13.52 11.77
CA ARG A 182 1.49 14.30 10.53
C ARG A 182 0.47 13.97 9.45
N ILE A 183 0.10 12.69 9.28
CA ILE A 183 -0.96 12.26 8.35
C ILE A 183 -2.29 12.91 8.71
N LEU A 184 -2.67 12.94 9.99
CA LEU A 184 -3.93 13.52 10.44
C LEU A 184 -3.94 15.05 10.36
N ALA A 185 -2.79 15.69 10.59
CA ALA A 185 -2.62 17.12 10.47
C ALA A 185 -2.54 17.61 9.01
N GLY A 186 -2.40 16.69 8.03
CA GLY A 186 -2.18 17.07 6.64
C GLY A 186 -0.76 17.59 6.35
N ASP A 187 0.19 17.34 7.25
CA ASP A 187 1.58 17.82 7.16
C ASP A 187 2.44 16.88 6.30
N PHE A 188 2.13 16.86 5.02
CA PHE A 188 2.85 16.09 4.01
C PHE A 188 2.48 16.58 2.60
N SER A 189 3.22 16.13 1.59
CA SER A 189 2.90 16.36 0.19
C SER A 189 2.48 15.06 -0.50
N TRP A 190 1.51 15.18 -1.41
CA TRP A 190 1.05 14.05 -2.21
C TRP A 190 2.03 13.74 -3.34
N MET A 191 2.39 12.47 -3.47
CA MET A 191 3.13 11.96 -4.62
C MET A 191 2.19 11.20 -5.55
N HIS A 192 1.97 11.74 -6.74
CA HIS A 192 1.22 11.05 -7.79
C HIS A 192 2.16 10.16 -8.60
N ARG A 193 1.91 8.85 -8.59
CA ARG A 193 2.68 7.86 -9.34
C ARG A 193 1.92 7.42 -10.60
N SER A 194 2.59 7.48 -11.75
CA SER A 194 2.09 6.97 -13.02
C SER A 194 1.98 5.44 -12.99
N ARG A 195 0.99 4.89 -13.71
CA ARG A 195 0.80 3.45 -13.90
C ARG A 195 0.67 3.15 -15.39
N ILE A 196 1.27 2.05 -15.82
CA ILE A 196 1.15 1.57 -17.20
C ILE A 196 -0.06 0.62 -17.27
N ARG A 197 -0.94 0.85 -18.25
CA ARG A 197 -2.05 -0.06 -18.60
C ARG A 197 -1.64 -0.85 -19.83
N ILE A 198 -1.73 -2.18 -19.74
CA ILE A 198 -1.36 -3.10 -20.82
C ILE A 198 -2.63 -3.83 -21.26
N THR A 199 -2.87 -3.91 -22.56
CA THR A 199 -3.93 -4.72 -23.18
C THR A 199 -3.26 -5.81 -24.01
N LEU A 200 -3.55 -7.07 -23.72
CA LEU A 200 -3.09 -8.21 -24.52
C LEU A 200 -4.18 -8.60 -25.52
N VAL A 201 -3.84 -8.66 -26.80
CA VAL A 201 -4.74 -9.12 -27.87
C VAL A 201 -4.15 -10.42 -28.43
N GLY A 202 -4.90 -11.51 -28.33
CA GLY A 202 -4.53 -12.81 -28.90
C GLY A 202 -5.38 -13.14 -30.13
N ALA A 203 -4.80 -13.85 -31.11
CA ALA A 203 -5.58 -14.44 -32.19
C ALA A 203 -6.36 -15.65 -31.65
N ALA A 204 -7.65 -15.77 -31.99
CA ALA A 204 -8.43 -16.96 -31.69
C ALA A 204 -7.73 -18.18 -32.29
N THR A 205 -7.46 -19.19 -31.47
CA THR A 205 -7.00 -20.49 -31.97
C THR A 205 -8.17 -21.09 -32.72
N THR A 206 -8.14 -21.06 -34.06
CA THR A 206 -8.99 -21.93 -34.86
C THR A 206 -8.56 -23.35 -34.56
N GLU A 207 -9.42 -24.09 -33.84
CA GLU A 207 -9.27 -25.53 -33.66
C GLU A 207 -9.11 -26.18 -35.04
N ARG A 208 -8.08 -27.01 -35.19
CA ARG A 208 -7.82 -27.85 -36.37
C ARG A 208 -8.26 -29.27 -36.08
#